data_AF-A0AA40D9R9-F1
#
_entry.id   AF-A0AA40D9R9-F1
#
_cell.length_a   1.000
_cell.length_b   1.000
_cell.length_c   1.000
_cell.angle_alpha   90.00
_cell.angle_beta   90.00
_cell.angle_gamma   90.00
#
_symmetry.space_group_name_H-M   'P 1'
#
loop_
_entity.id
_entity.type
_entity.pdbx_description
1 polymer ?
#
loop_
_entity_poly.entity_id
_entity_poly.type
_entity_poly.pdbx_seq_one_letter_code
_entity_poly.pdbx_strand_id
1 'polypeptide(L)'
;MYFSKIIQLSVVLAGLAYAAPQPNPLLETVMLSNGDTTVAVQVEAVTPVGGGPHTGGEIFARGDILARQDSINCKGSSACSNRQGFKDSCLTAKNKIEDTTYASGGAKSGTCSGNCGVFVQGKDCIASGAVLRSAYDAIRRNGCQACGSAHWNNGCYITINYITGC
;
A
#
# COMPACT_ATOMS: atom_id res chain seq x y z
N MET A 1 -9.03 -29.10 8.10
CA MET A 1 -9.35 -28.86 6.68
C MET A 1 -9.04 -27.40 6.40
N TYR A 2 -7.94 -27.11 5.69
CA TYR A 2 -7.50 -25.75 5.39
C TYR A 2 -7.99 -25.42 3.97
N PHE A 3 -9.02 -24.57 3.84
CA PHE A 3 -9.48 -24.11 2.54
C PHE A 3 -8.56 -22.98 2.08
N SER A 4 -7.66 -23.26 1.14
CA SER A 4 -6.94 -22.22 0.42
C SER A 4 -7.93 -21.46 -0.45
N LYS A 5 -8.46 -20.33 0.06
CA LYS A 5 -9.22 -19.38 -0.74
C LYS A 5 -8.26 -18.74 -1.74
N ILE A 6 -8.41 -19.09 -3.02
CA ILE A 6 -7.79 -18.35 -4.11
C ILE A 6 -8.47 -16.98 -4.18
N ILE A 7 -7.73 -15.92 -3.87
CA ILE A 7 -8.21 -14.55 -4.02
C ILE A 7 -7.92 -14.14 -5.47
N GLN A 8 -8.95 -14.10 -6.31
CA GLN A 8 -8.84 -13.50 -7.64
C GLN A 8 -8.91 -11.98 -7.51
N LEU A 9 -7.82 -11.29 -7.86
CA LEU A 9 -7.78 -9.84 -7.96
C LEU A 9 -7.78 -9.45 -9.43
N SER A 10 -8.80 -8.70 -9.86
CA SER A 10 -8.84 -8.12 -11.20
C SER A 10 -8.30 -6.69 -11.13
N VAL A 11 -7.05 -6.48 -11.54
CA VAL A 11 -6.48 -5.14 -11.70
C VAL A 11 -6.66 -4.74 -13.16
N VAL A 12 -7.52 -3.75 -13.41
CA VAL A 12 -7.66 -3.16 -14.76
C VAL A 12 -6.63 -2.05 -14.88
N LEU A 13 -5.48 -2.34 -15.49
CA LEU A 13 -4.56 -1.28 -15.90
C LEU A 13 -5.15 -0.56 -17.12
N ALA A 14 -5.54 0.70 -16.93
CA ALA A 14 -5.91 1.58 -18.04
C ALA A 14 -4.64 1.96 -18.82
N GLY A 15 -4.23 1.10 -19.77
CA GLY A 15 -3.19 1.43 -20.72
C GLY A 15 -3.69 2.48 -21.70
N LEU A 16 -3.18 3.72 -21.60
CA LEU A 16 -3.25 4.67 -22.70
C LEU A 16 -2.34 4.15 -23.82
N ALA A 17 -2.93 3.45 -24.77
CA ALA A 17 -2.24 3.00 -25.98
C ALA A 17 -1.85 4.21 -26.82
N TYR A 18 -0.58 4.60 -26.76
CA TYR A 18 0.09 5.24 -27.88
C TYR A 18 1.33 4.42 -28.25
N ALA A 19 1.38 4.05 -29.52
CA ALA A 19 2.29 3.09 -30.11
C ALA A 19 3.77 3.49 -29.95
N ALA A 20 4.49 2.75 -29.13
CA ALA A 20 5.93 2.51 -29.27
C ALA A 20 6.26 1.19 -28.55
N PRO A 21 7.16 0.34 -29.07
CA PRO A 21 7.71 -0.76 -28.29
C PRO A 21 8.50 -0.14 -27.13
N GLN A 22 7.91 -0.14 -25.93
CA GLN A 22 8.63 0.27 -24.73
C GLN A 22 9.63 -0.86 -24.38
N PRO A 23 10.92 -0.56 -24.21
CA PRO A 23 11.94 -1.57 -23.93
C PRO A 23 11.82 -2.21 -22.53
N ASN A 24 10.92 -1.71 -21.68
CA ASN A 24 10.68 -2.23 -20.35
C ASN A 24 9.17 -2.48 -20.16
N PRO A 25 8.74 -3.67 -19.70
CA PRO A 25 7.38 -3.82 -19.21
C PRO A 25 7.20 -2.82 -18.07
N LEU A 26 6.07 -2.08 -18.07
CA LEU A 26 5.70 -1.26 -16.92
C LEU A 26 5.52 -2.20 -15.73
N LEU A 27 6.51 -2.16 -14.83
CA LEU A 27 6.55 -2.94 -13.61
C LEU A 27 5.85 -2.12 -12.54
N GLU A 28 4.60 -2.46 -12.24
CA GLU A 28 3.83 -1.80 -11.20
C GLU A 28 3.89 -2.67 -9.94
N THR A 29 4.14 -2.07 -8.77
CA THR A 29 4.08 -2.82 -7.52
C THR A 29 2.76 -2.57 -6.82
N VAL A 30 2.03 -3.67 -6.57
CA VAL A 30 0.75 -3.66 -5.90
C VAL A 30 0.88 -4.34 -4.54
N MET A 31 0.43 -3.66 -3.49
CA MET A 31 0.35 -4.28 -2.17
C MET A 31 -1.01 -4.96 -1.95
N LEU A 32 -0.96 -6.24 -1.62
CA LEU A 32 -2.10 -7.12 -1.37
C LEU A 32 -2.21 -7.41 0.12
N SER A 33 -3.40 -7.35 0.70
CA SER A 33 -3.62 -7.73 2.10
C SER A 33 -4.84 -8.64 2.23
N ASN A 34 -4.76 -9.62 3.11
CA ASN A 34 -5.89 -10.44 3.55
C ASN A 34 -6.42 -10.02 4.94
N GLY A 35 -6.00 -8.86 5.46
CA GLY A 35 -6.30 -8.38 6.81
C GLY A 35 -5.25 -8.77 7.86
N ASP A 36 -4.66 -9.96 7.73
CA ASP A 36 -3.64 -10.47 8.66
C ASP A 36 -2.21 -10.30 8.15
N THR A 37 -2.02 -10.46 6.84
CA THR A 37 -0.74 -10.41 6.14
C THR A 37 -0.84 -9.48 4.96
N THR A 38 0.22 -8.71 4.73
CA THR A 38 0.38 -7.88 3.54
C THR A 38 1.59 -8.35 2.74
N VAL A 39 1.42 -8.45 1.42
CA VAL A 39 2.42 -8.88 0.46
C VAL A 39 2.53 -7.84 -0.66
N ALA A 40 3.76 -7.43 -0.99
CA ALA A 40 4.01 -6.65 -2.21
C ALA A 40 4.20 -7.59 -3.41
N VAL A 41 3.49 -7.32 -4.51
CA VAL A 41 3.54 -8.10 -5.75
C VAL A 41 3.87 -7.17 -6.92
N GLN A 42 4.87 -7.52 -7.71
CA GLN A 42 5.12 -6.84 -8.98
C GLN A 42 4.22 -7.44 -10.07
N VAL A 43 3.52 -6.59 -10.79
CA VAL A 43 2.73 -6.96 -11.95
C VAL A 43 3.36 -6.35 -13.21
N GLU A 44 3.46 -7.17 -14.25
CA GLU A 44 3.96 -6.77 -15.55
C GLU A 44 2.77 -6.62 -16.51
N ALA A 45 2.69 -5.50 -17.22
CA ALA A 45 1.75 -5.35 -18.31
C ALA A 45 2.15 -6.27 -19.48
N VAL A 46 1.43 -7.39 -19.66
CA VAL A 46 1.58 -8.24 -20.85
C VAL A 46 0.90 -7.52 -22.03
N THR A 47 1.66 -7.19 -23.07
CA THR A 47 1.07 -6.64 -24.30
C THR A 47 0.23 -7.72 -25.00
N PRO A 48 -1.00 -7.41 -25.45
CA PRO A 48 -1.83 -8.41 -26.11
C PRO A 48 -1.28 -8.72 -27.51
N VAL A 49 -0.93 -9.98 -27.75
CA VAL A 49 -0.78 -10.53 -29.10
C VAL A 49 -2.20 -10.86 -29.61
N GLY A 50 -2.81 -9.92 -30.34
CA GLY A 50 -4.05 -10.14 -31.09
C GLY A 50 -5.25 -9.31 -30.63
N GLY A 51 -5.87 -8.58 -31.58
CA GLY A 51 -6.98 -7.67 -31.35
C GLY A 51 -8.32 -8.36 -31.10
N GLY A 52 -8.66 -8.58 -29.83
CA GLY A 52 -9.99 -8.98 -29.39
C GLY A 52 -10.32 -8.37 -28.00
N PRO A 53 -11.61 -8.24 -27.63
CA PRO A 53 -12.01 -7.60 -26.37
C PRO A 53 -11.52 -8.43 -25.18
N HIS A 54 -10.75 -7.80 -24.29
CA HIS A 54 -10.04 -8.48 -23.22
C HIS A 54 -10.94 -8.76 -22.00
N THR A 55 -11.55 -9.93 -21.94
CA THR A 55 -12.04 -10.52 -20.67
C THR A 55 -10.94 -11.39 -20.07
N GLY A 56 -10.21 -10.84 -19.09
CA GLY A 56 -9.32 -11.61 -18.21
C GLY A 56 -7.94 -11.92 -18.80
N GLY A 57 -6.98 -11.04 -18.56
CA GLY A 57 -5.58 -11.47 -18.52
C GLY A 57 -5.33 -12.23 -17.23
N GLU A 58 -4.85 -13.46 -17.32
CA GLU A 58 -4.30 -14.15 -16.15
C GLU A 58 -3.09 -13.35 -15.67
N ILE A 59 -3.17 -12.76 -14.48
CA ILE A 59 -1.96 -12.34 -13.77
C ILE A 59 -1.23 -13.62 -13.42
N PHE A 60 -0.32 -14.05 -14.30
CA PHE A 60 0.75 -14.95 -13.93
C PHE A 60 1.65 -14.15 -13.00
N ALA A 61 1.24 -14.04 -11.74
CA ALA A 61 2.18 -13.79 -10.68
C ALA A 61 3.12 -15.00 -10.71
N ARG A 62 4.19 -14.92 -11.51
CA ARG A 62 5.49 -15.49 -11.17
C ARG A 62 6.00 -14.73 -9.94
N GLY A 63 5.18 -14.72 -8.91
CA GLY A 63 5.35 -13.97 -7.70
C GLY A 63 6.18 -14.83 -6.80
N ASP A 64 7.50 -14.73 -6.96
CA ASP A 64 8.30 -14.68 -5.75
C ASP A 64 7.58 -13.68 -4.83
N ILE A 65 7.14 -14.13 -3.66
CA ILE A 65 6.56 -13.25 -2.65
C ILE A 65 7.68 -12.27 -2.31
N LEU A 66 7.72 -11.12 -2.99
CA LEU A 66 8.86 -10.19 -2.94
C LEU A 66 9.11 -9.68 -1.52
N ALA A 67 8.06 -9.67 -0.70
CA ALA A 67 8.11 -9.30 0.70
C ALA A 67 6.78 -9.58 1.38
N ARG A 68 6.78 -10.38 2.45
CA ARG A 68 5.88 -10.07 3.57
C ARG A 68 6.34 -8.75 4.16
N GLN A 69 5.50 -8.02 4.88
CA GLN A 69 5.98 -6.87 5.66
C GLN A 69 7.28 -7.22 6.42
N ASP A 70 8.40 -6.64 6.01
CA ASP A 70 9.73 -7.14 6.35
C ASP A 70 10.24 -6.56 7.66
N SER A 71 9.87 -5.32 7.93
CA SER A 71 10.22 -4.67 9.18
C SER A 71 9.22 -3.62 9.61
N ILE A 72 9.18 -3.41 10.92
CA ILE A 72 8.50 -2.28 11.54
C ILE A 72 9.53 -1.52 12.35
N ASN A 73 9.51 -0.21 12.23
CA ASN A 73 10.25 0.65 13.14
C ASN A 73 9.34 1.75 13.68
N CYS A 74 9.71 2.30 14.84
CA CYS A 74 8.97 3.39 15.47
C CYS A 74 9.55 4.78 15.14
N LYS A 75 10.18 4.91 13.96
CA LYS A 75 10.70 6.21 13.51
C LYS A 75 9.56 7.09 13.01
N GLY A 76 9.78 8.40 13.10
CA GLY A 76 8.86 9.42 12.66
C GLY A 76 9.46 10.79 12.92
N SER A 77 8.67 11.83 12.70
CA SER A 77 9.01 13.19 13.07
C SER A 77 9.34 13.29 14.56
N SER A 78 10.26 14.18 14.93
CA SER A 78 10.51 14.53 16.33
C SER A 78 9.30 15.17 17.01
N ALA A 79 8.33 15.67 16.23
CA ALA A 79 7.05 16.19 16.72
C ALA A 79 6.01 15.09 17.05
N CYS A 80 6.31 13.83 16.72
CA CYS A 80 5.46 12.71 17.09
C CYS A 80 5.35 12.59 18.62
N SER A 81 4.12 12.51 19.13
CA SER A 81 3.86 12.55 20.56
C SER A 81 3.18 11.28 21.06
N ASN A 82 3.60 10.76 22.22
CA ASN A 82 2.92 9.67 22.92
C ASN A 82 1.67 10.14 23.70
N ARG A 83 1.30 11.41 23.59
CA ARG A 83 0.10 11.95 24.26
C ARG A 83 -1.17 11.36 23.65
N GLN A 84 -2.18 11.14 24.49
CA GLN A 84 -3.43 10.50 24.08
C GLN A 84 -4.11 11.24 22.91
N GLY A 85 -4.20 12.57 22.95
CA GLY A 85 -4.82 13.33 21.85
C GLY A 85 -4.13 13.16 20.48
N PHE A 86 -2.81 12.91 20.44
CA PHE A 86 -2.13 12.59 19.19
C PHE A 86 -2.49 11.17 18.72
N LYS A 87 -2.56 10.20 19.63
CA LYS A 87 -3.00 8.83 19.31
C LYS A 87 -4.44 8.80 18.80
N ASP A 88 -5.34 9.58 19.42
CA ASP A 88 -6.75 9.69 19.02
C ASP A 88 -6.87 10.30 17.62
N SER A 89 -6.03 11.30 17.33
CA SER A 89 -5.91 11.88 15.99
C SER A 89 -5.45 10.84 14.96
N CYS A 90 -4.44 10.03 15.30
CA CYS A 90 -3.99 8.94 14.43
C CYS A 90 -5.06 7.85 14.22
N LEU A 91 -5.78 7.49 15.27
CA LEU A 91 -6.88 6.52 15.18
C LEU A 91 -8.02 7.07 14.30
N THR A 92 -8.34 8.34 14.45
CA THR A 92 -9.33 9.03 13.59
C THR A 92 -8.86 9.06 12.14
N ALA A 93 -7.57 9.33 11.90
CA ALA A 93 -6.98 9.24 10.56
C ALA A 93 -7.15 7.83 9.97
N LYS A 94 -6.84 6.77 10.74
CA LYS A 94 -7.07 5.38 10.33
C LYS A 94 -8.54 5.14 9.96
N ASN A 95 -9.47 5.63 10.76
CA ASN A 95 -10.91 5.42 10.55
C ASN A 95 -11.46 6.17 9.33
N LYS A 96 -10.78 7.24 8.88
CA LYS A 96 -11.09 7.94 7.63
C LYS A 96 -10.57 7.23 6.38
N ILE A 97 -9.72 6.20 6.52
CA ILE A 97 -9.26 5.44 5.35
C ILE A 97 -10.49 4.82 4.67
N GLU A 98 -10.60 5.01 3.37
CA GLU A 98 -11.67 4.49 2.51
C GLU A 98 -11.18 3.22 1.80
N ASP A 99 -12.10 2.42 1.27
CA ASP A 99 -11.77 1.23 0.47
C ASP A 99 -11.44 1.62 -0.98
N THR A 100 -10.35 2.39 -1.11
CA THR A 100 -9.83 2.90 -2.39
C THR A 100 -8.33 2.64 -2.50
N THR A 101 -7.75 3.05 -3.62
CA THR A 101 -6.32 2.95 -3.89
C THR A 101 -5.61 4.25 -3.48
N TYR A 102 -4.54 4.10 -2.70
CA TYR A 102 -3.65 5.15 -2.25
C TYR A 102 -2.29 5.02 -2.93
N ALA A 103 -1.71 6.14 -3.35
CA ALA A 103 -0.45 6.16 -4.08
C ALA A 103 0.54 7.18 -3.48
N SER A 104 1.82 6.82 -3.41
CA SER A 104 2.87 7.71 -2.93
C SER A 104 2.97 8.99 -3.75
N GLY A 105 3.25 10.12 -3.09
CA GLY A 105 3.59 11.39 -3.77
C GLY A 105 2.40 12.23 -4.25
N GLY A 106 1.16 11.81 -4.00
CA GLY A 106 -0.05 12.55 -4.39
C GLY A 106 -0.96 12.94 -3.23
N ALA A 107 -2.01 13.72 -3.55
CA ALA A 107 -3.07 14.13 -2.61
C ALA A 107 -3.87 12.95 -2.03
N LYS A 108 -3.82 11.78 -2.71
CA LYS A 108 -4.41 10.51 -2.25
C LYS A 108 -3.34 9.52 -1.77
N SER A 109 -2.31 10.02 -1.10
CA SER A 109 -1.30 9.13 -0.49
C SER A 109 -1.76 8.53 0.84
N GLY A 110 -2.77 9.10 1.48
CA GLY A 110 -3.31 8.57 2.72
C GLY A 110 -4.41 9.42 3.29
N THR A 111 -4.58 9.33 4.61
CA THR A 111 -5.57 10.10 5.37
C THR A 111 -4.93 10.75 6.57
N CYS A 112 -5.61 11.75 7.12
CA CYS A 112 -5.14 12.46 8.29
C CYS A 112 -6.28 12.93 9.20
N SER A 113 -5.91 13.30 10.41
CA SER A 113 -6.76 14.03 11.34
C SER A 113 -5.89 14.80 12.33
N GLY A 114 -6.24 16.06 12.60
CA GLY A 114 -5.43 16.94 13.44
C GLY A 114 -3.98 16.98 12.95
N ASN A 115 -3.04 16.57 13.81
CA ASN A 115 -1.62 16.52 13.50
C ASN A 115 -1.09 15.14 13.13
N CYS A 116 -1.95 14.14 12.91
CA CYS A 116 -1.49 12.80 12.54
C CYS A 116 -1.97 12.39 11.15
N GLY A 117 -1.06 11.81 10.37
CA GLY A 117 -1.33 11.23 9.05
C GLY A 117 -0.93 9.77 8.98
N VAL A 118 -1.66 8.99 8.17
CA VAL A 118 -1.37 7.61 7.79
C VAL A 118 -1.30 7.57 6.27
N PHE A 119 -0.12 7.33 5.70
CA PHE A 119 0.07 7.47 4.25
C PHE A 119 1.15 6.54 3.68
N VAL A 120 1.00 6.23 2.39
CA VAL A 120 1.91 5.47 1.56
C VAL A 120 3.09 6.33 1.14
N GLN A 121 4.28 5.77 1.23
CA GLN A 121 5.53 6.40 0.86
C GLN A 121 6.46 5.40 0.15
N GLY A 122 7.50 5.95 -0.47
CA GLY A 122 8.39 5.23 -1.37
C GLY A 122 8.21 5.72 -2.80
N LYS A 123 8.88 5.06 -3.73
CA LYS A 123 8.81 5.38 -5.16
C LYS A 123 7.76 4.48 -5.82
N ASP A 124 6.82 5.09 -6.54
CA ASP A 124 5.78 4.41 -7.32
C ASP A 124 5.01 3.36 -6.50
N CYS A 125 4.76 3.68 -5.23
CA CYS A 125 4.14 2.76 -4.28
C CYS A 125 2.64 2.93 -4.24
N ILE A 126 1.93 1.81 -4.38
CA ILE A 126 0.48 1.76 -4.38
C ILE A 126 -0.01 0.77 -3.33
N ALA A 127 -1.03 1.18 -2.56
CA ALA A 127 -1.65 0.33 -1.55
C ALA A 127 -3.16 0.56 -1.47
N SER A 128 -3.91 -0.48 -1.15
CA SER A 128 -5.34 -0.36 -0.86
C SER A 128 -5.58 0.20 0.54
N GLY A 129 -6.76 0.77 0.78
CA GLY A 129 -7.15 1.21 2.13
C GLY A 129 -7.05 0.10 3.19
N ALA A 130 -7.39 -1.14 2.83
CA ALA A 130 -7.21 -2.30 3.71
C ALA A 130 -5.74 -2.48 4.13
N VAL A 131 -4.80 -2.31 3.20
CA VAL A 131 -3.36 -2.37 3.46
C VAL A 131 -2.93 -1.24 4.41
N LEU A 132 -3.40 -0.01 4.22
CA LEU A 132 -3.07 1.11 5.13
C LEU A 132 -3.57 0.84 6.56
N ARG A 133 -4.79 0.32 6.72
CA ARG A 133 -5.35 -0.02 8.03
C ARG A 133 -4.57 -1.16 8.68
N SER A 134 -4.25 -2.22 7.93
CA SER A 134 -3.46 -3.35 8.43
C SER A 134 -2.05 -2.91 8.85
N ALA A 135 -1.40 -2.06 8.05
CA ALA A 135 -0.09 -1.50 8.38
C ALA A 135 -0.14 -0.64 9.66
N TYR A 136 -1.18 0.19 9.81
CA TYR A 136 -1.40 0.95 11.04
C TYR A 136 -1.46 0.02 12.26
N ASP A 137 -2.30 -1.02 12.19
CA ASP A 137 -2.49 -1.95 13.30
C ASP A 137 -1.23 -2.78 13.59
N ALA A 138 -0.47 -3.15 12.55
CA ALA A 138 0.84 -3.78 12.71
C ALA A 138 1.83 -2.86 13.45
N ILE A 139 1.93 -1.58 13.07
CA ILE A 139 2.80 -0.59 13.72
C ILE A 139 2.45 -0.45 15.21
N ARG A 140 1.15 -0.36 15.54
CA ARG A 140 0.69 -0.28 16.93
C ARG A 140 0.98 -1.57 17.71
N ARG A 141 0.74 -2.74 17.13
CA ARG A 141 1.05 -4.04 17.74
C ARG A 141 2.55 -4.22 18.01
N ASN A 142 3.41 -3.62 17.18
CA ASN A 142 4.86 -3.59 17.39
C ASN A 142 5.31 -2.64 18.52
N GLY A 143 4.38 -2.03 19.26
CA GLY A 143 4.68 -1.16 20.39
C GLY A 143 4.98 0.30 20.02
N CYS A 144 4.82 0.70 18.75
CA CYS A 144 5.05 2.08 18.35
C CYS A 144 3.93 3.00 18.86
N GLN A 145 4.23 3.69 19.97
CA GLN A 145 3.25 4.48 20.70
C GLN A 145 2.94 5.84 20.07
N ALA A 146 3.91 6.49 19.43
CA ALA A 146 3.72 7.79 18.80
C ALA A 146 3.52 7.61 17.29
N CYS A 147 4.62 7.35 16.58
CA CYS A 147 4.70 7.17 15.14
C CYS A 147 5.47 5.90 14.80
N GLY A 148 5.42 5.50 13.53
CA GLY A 148 6.18 4.36 13.04
C GLY A 148 5.92 4.10 11.58
N SER A 149 6.71 3.20 11.01
CA SER A 149 6.62 2.80 9.61
C SER A 149 6.68 1.29 9.48
N ALA A 150 5.81 0.74 8.62
CA ALA A 150 5.84 -0.62 8.13
C ALA A 150 6.55 -0.62 6.78
N HIS A 151 7.60 -1.42 6.61
CA HIS A 151 8.43 -1.46 5.40
C HIS A 151 8.30 -2.79 4.68
N TRP A 152 8.43 -2.71 3.35
CA TRP A 152 8.53 -3.83 2.43
C TRP A 152 9.85 -3.71 1.62
N ASN A 153 10.42 -4.85 1.19
CA ASN A 153 11.75 -4.94 0.56
C ASN A 153 11.84 -4.19 -0.78
N ASN A 154 10.71 -3.93 -1.42
CA ASN A 154 10.63 -3.13 -2.64
C ASN A 154 10.81 -1.62 -2.38
N GLY A 155 11.08 -1.21 -1.15
CA GLY A 155 11.27 0.20 -0.77
C GLY A 155 9.97 0.96 -0.52
N CYS A 156 8.81 0.29 -0.65
CA CYS A 156 7.54 0.85 -0.22
C CYS A 156 7.39 0.76 1.29
N TYR A 157 6.72 1.77 1.86
CA TYR A 157 6.41 1.79 3.27
C TYR A 157 5.17 2.61 3.56
N ILE A 158 4.51 2.28 4.66
CA ILE A 158 3.34 3.01 5.16
C ILE A 158 3.72 3.54 6.51
N THR A 159 3.49 4.83 6.70
CA THR A 159 3.92 5.55 7.89
C THR A 159 2.73 6.14 8.61
N ILE A 160 2.75 6.03 9.94
CA ILE A 160 2.01 6.89 10.86
C ILE A 160 2.96 8.01 11.26
N ASN A 161 2.71 9.25 10.84
CA ASN A 161 3.59 10.38 11.15
C ASN A 161 2.84 11.61 11.68
N TYR A 162 3.60 12.51 12.31
CA TYR A 162 3.15 13.88 12.52
C TYR A 162 3.08 14.64 11.19
N ILE A 163 2.03 15.43 11.03
CA ILE A 163 1.87 16.39 9.93
C ILE A 163 1.49 17.77 10.49
N THR A 164 1.88 18.83 9.79
CA THR A 164 1.62 20.22 10.19
C THR A 164 0.20 20.70 9.90
N GLY A 165 -0.61 19.92 9.18
CA GLY A 165 -2.01 20.19 8.94
C GLY A 165 -2.67 19.05 8.17
N CYS A 166 -3.90 18.76 8.57
CA CYS A 166 -4.90 18.00 7.83
C CYS A 166 -6.03 18.96 7.46
#